data_AF-A0A7G2K027-F1
#
_entry.id   AF-A0A7G2K027-F1
#
_cell.length_a   1.000
_cell.length_b   1.000
_cell.length_c   1.000
_cell.angle_alpha   90.00
_cell.angle_beta   90.00
_cell.angle_gamma   90.00
#
_symmetry.space_group_name_H-M   'P 1'
#
loop_
_entity.id
_entity.type
_entity.pdbx_description
1 polymer ?
#
loop_
_entity_poly.entity_id
_entity_poly.type
_entity_poly.pdbx_seq_one_letter_code
_entity_poly.pdbx_strand_id
1 'polypeptide(L)'
;MQFNVKWIEGKTFKDWRKDLENAPHLVQTLKDKSNEEIFSLLDLPDVGQNLELKNVEGWLYPDTYNYTPKSTDLELLKRSAERMKKALNKAWNERDDDLPLANHYEMLILASIVEKETGIANERAKVASVFLNRLKAKM
;
A
#
# COMPACT_ATOMS: atom_id res chain seq x y z
N MET A 1 10.41 17.97 -20.14
CA MET A 1 9.53 16.84 -20.49
C MET A 1 9.15 16.13 -19.21
N GLN A 2 7.87 15.82 -19.02
CA GLN A 2 7.35 15.17 -17.82
C GLN A 2 6.83 13.78 -18.19
N PHE A 3 7.11 12.80 -17.33
CA PHE A 3 6.71 11.40 -17.50
C PHE A 3 5.83 10.98 -16.32
N ASN A 4 5.15 9.85 -16.44
CA ASN A 4 4.35 9.30 -15.36
C ASN A 4 4.41 7.77 -15.33
N VAL A 5 4.21 7.21 -14.14
CA VAL A 5 3.91 5.80 -13.93
C VAL A 5 2.53 5.73 -13.29
N LYS A 6 1.64 4.89 -13.85
CA LYS A 6 0.28 4.71 -13.34
C LYS A 6 0.15 3.37 -12.63
N TRP A 7 -0.03 3.43 -11.31
CA TRP A 7 -0.34 2.26 -10.49
C TRP A 7 -1.81 2.26 -10.12
N ILE A 8 -2.49 1.18 -10.50
CA ILE A 8 -3.92 0.98 -10.23
C ILE A 8 -4.09 0.02 -9.06
N GLU A 9 -5.23 0.13 -8.37
CA GLU A 9 -5.67 -0.82 -7.35
C GLU A 9 -5.69 -2.25 -7.90
N GLY A 10 -5.44 -3.24 -7.03
CA GLY A 10 -5.45 -4.66 -7.38
C GLY A 10 -4.21 -5.23 -8.07
N LYS A 11 -3.23 -4.39 -8.46
CA LYS A 11 -1.93 -4.86 -8.98
C LYS A 11 -0.99 -5.29 -7.83
N THR A 12 -0.15 -6.30 -8.09
CA THR A 12 0.86 -6.75 -7.12
C THR A 12 2.10 -5.85 -7.14
N PHE A 13 2.94 -5.93 -6.09
CA PHE A 13 4.21 -5.20 -6.10
C PHE A 13 5.15 -5.62 -7.25
N LYS A 14 5.03 -6.88 -7.72
CA LYS A 14 5.78 -7.37 -8.88
C LYS A 14 5.42 -6.61 -10.16
N ASP A 15 4.14 -6.31 -10.36
CA ASP A 15 3.67 -5.54 -11.51
C ASP A 15 4.19 -4.09 -11.45
N TRP A 16 4.20 -3.50 -10.25
CA TRP A 16 4.67 -2.13 -10.05
C TRP A 16 6.17 -2.01 -10.29
N ARG A 17 6.95 -3.01 -9.89
CA ARG A 17 8.38 -3.12 -10.23
C ARG A 17 8.59 -3.14 -11.74
N LYS A 18 7.83 -3.96 -12.46
CA LYS A 18 7.89 -3.99 -13.92
C LYS A 18 7.53 -2.63 -14.53
N ASP A 19 6.52 -1.94 -13.99
CA ASP A 19 6.15 -0.59 -14.44
C ASP A 19 7.30 0.42 -14.22
N LEU A 20 8.05 0.32 -13.11
CA LEU A 20 9.25 1.14 -12.84
C LEU A 20 10.41 0.81 -13.78
N GLU A 21 10.67 -0.47 -14.03
CA GLU A 21 11.75 -0.92 -14.92
C GLU A 21 11.54 -0.47 -16.37
N ASN A 22 10.27 -0.41 -16.81
CA ASN A 22 9.91 0.06 -18.15
C ASN A 22 9.72 1.58 -18.24
N ALA A 23 9.89 2.31 -17.14
CA ALA A 23 9.67 3.75 -17.10
C ALA A 23 10.82 4.51 -17.79
N PRO A 24 10.53 5.33 -18.83
CA PRO A 24 11.57 6.01 -19.61
C PRO A 24 12.31 7.07 -18.79
N HIS A 25 13.65 7.12 -18.94
CA HIS A 25 14.53 8.09 -18.27
C HIS A 25 14.49 8.06 -16.73
N LEU A 26 13.96 6.97 -16.16
CA LEU A 26 13.97 6.71 -14.73
C LEU A 26 15.26 5.97 -14.34
N VAL A 27 15.94 6.45 -13.31
CA VAL A 27 17.16 5.82 -12.78
C VAL A 27 16.75 4.61 -11.95
N GLN A 28 17.24 3.44 -12.34
CA GLN A 28 16.93 2.17 -11.69
C GLN A 28 17.88 1.94 -10.51
N THR A 29 17.39 2.08 -9.29
CA THR A 29 18.12 1.87 -8.03
C THR A 29 17.63 0.66 -7.25
N LEU A 30 16.49 0.10 -7.64
CA LEU A 30 15.81 -1.00 -6.95
C LEU A 30 15.98 -2.38 -7.61
N LYS A 31 16.62 -2.44 -8.79
CA LYS A 31 16.72 -3.64 -9.62
C LYS A 31 17.37 -4.82 -8.90
N ASP A 32 18.45 -4.55 -8.16
CA ASP A 32 19.24 -5.59 -7.48
C ASP A 32 18.85 -5.78 -6.01
N LYS A 33 17.76 -5.16 -5.55
CA LYS A 33 17.35 -5.17 -4.14
C LYS A 33 16.32 -6.26 -3.85
N SER A 34 16.37 -6.88 -2.68
CA SER A 34 15.28 -7.74 -2.22
C SER A 34 14.04 -6.93 -1.81
N ASN A 35 12.87 -7.57 -1.67
CA ASN A 35 11.68 -6.88 -1.15
C ASN A 35 11.91 -6.37 0.29
N GLU A 36 12.69 -7.08 1.10
CA GLU A 36 13.02 -6.72 2.48
C GLU A 36 13.95 -5.49 2.52
N GLU A 37 14.92 -5.41 1.62
CA GLU A 37 15.75 -4.23 1.46
C GLU A 37 14.92 -3.02 1.04
N ILE A 38 13.99 -3.20 0.10
CA ILE A 38 13.09 -2.12 -0.33
C ILE A 38 12.20 -1.68 0.82
N PHE A 39 11.60 -2.62 1.55
CA PHE A 39 10.78 -2.31 2.73
C PHE A 39 11.55 -1.43 3.71
N SER A 40 12.82 -1.79 3.97
CA SER A 40 13.71 -1.02 4.85
C SER A 40 14.05 0.37 4.28
N LEU A 41 14.27 0.49 2.97
CA LEU A 41 14.56 1.78 2.32
C LEU A 41 13.37 2.75 2.27
N LEU A 42 12.15 2.24 2.37
CA LEU A 42 10.92 3.01 2.34
C LEU A 42 10.53 3.59 3.71
N ASP A 43 11.33 3.31 4.75
CA ASP A 43 11.05 3.75 6.13
C ASP A 43 9.61 3.36 6.53
N LEU A 44 9.27 2.11 6.22
CA LEU A 44 7.98 1.54 6.57
C LEU A 44 7.99 1.14 8.04
N PRO A 45 6.85 1.20 8.73
CA PRO A 45 6.82 0.94 10.16
C PRO A 45 7.24 -0.51 10.48
N ASP A 46 7.84 -0.71 11.65
CA ASP A 46 8.17 -2.06 12.10
C ASP A 46 6.88 -2.82 12.46
N VAL A 47 6.62 -3.88 11.70
CA VAL A 47 5.46 -4.75 11.84
C VAL A 47 5.80 -6.02 12.64
N GLY A 48 6.90 -5.99 13.41
CA GLY A 48 7.36 -7.07 14.27
C GLY A 48 7.67 -8.36 13.50
N GLN A 49 7.11 -9.48 13.96
CA GLN A 49 7.30 -10.80 13.35
C GLN A 49 6.21 -11.17 12.31
N ASN A 50 5.29 -10.26 12.00
CA ASN A 50 4.23 -10.55 11.04
C ASN A 50 4.79 -10.50 9.61
N LEU A 51 5.18 -11.67 9.09
CA LEU A 51 5.78 -11.83 7.77
C LEU A 51 4.85 -11.40 6.62
N GLU A 52 3.53 -11.51 6.82
CA GLU A 52 2.55 -11.03 5.82
C GLU A 52 2.57 -9.50 5.68
N LEU A 53 2.94 -8.80 6.76
CA LEU A 53 3.07 -7.35 6.80
C LEU A 53 4.47 -6.85 6.42
N LYS A 54 5.51 -7.70 6.52
CA LYS A 54 6.88 -7.42 6.04
C LYS A 54 6.99 -7.52 4.51
N ASN A 55 5.93 -7.14 3.81
CA ASN A 55 5.91 -7.03 2.38
C ASN A 55 5.66 -5.57 2.01
N VAL A 56 6.25 -5.12 0.92
CA VAL A 56 6.01 -3.76 0.39
C VAL A 56 4.58 -3.62 -0.13
N GLU A 57 3.96 -4.74 -0.51
CA GLU A 57 2.58 -4.81 -0.94
C GLU A 57 1.61 -4.38 0.16
N GLY A 58 0.65 -3.52 -0.18
CA GLY A 58 -0.28 -2.89 0.77
C GLY A 58 0.24 -1.59 1.40
N TRP A 59 1.56 -1.37 1.43
CA TRP A 59 2.16 -0.13 1.93
C TRP A 59 2.33 0.96 0.88
N LEU A 60 1.95 0.68 -0.37
CA LEU A 60 2.06 1.61 -1.47
C LEU A 60 0.69 2.08 -1.92
N TYR A 61 0.52 3.39 -2.05
CA TYR A 61 -0.74 3.98 -2.47
C TYR A 61 -0.87 3.95 -4.01
N PRO A 62 -1.96 3.36 -4.56
CA PRO A 62 -2.20 3.35 -5.99
C PRO A 62 -2.58 4.74 -6.47
N ASP A 63 -1.78 5.30 -7.38
CA ASP A 63 -2.08 6.54 -8.09
C ASP A 63 -1.16 6.67 -9.33
N THR A 64 -1.28 7.80 -10.02
CA THR A 64 -0.38 8.26 -11.07
C THR A 64 0.74 9.12 -10.46
N TYR A 65 1.97 8.66 -10.59
CA TYR A 65 3.16 9.34 -10.07
C TYR A 65 3.92 10.00 -11.21
N ASN A 66 3.88 11.33 -11.24
CA ASN A 66 4.64 12.12 -12.21
C ASN A 66 6.12 12.23 -11.80
N TYR A 67 7.02 12.23 -12.79
CA TYR A 67 8.46 12.36 -12.59
C TYR A 67 9.15 13.04 -13.76
N THR A 68 10.41 13.42 -13.53
CA THR A 68 11.27 14.08 -14.53
C THR A 68 12.45 13.17 -14.87
N PRO A 69 13.13 13.39 -16.01
CA PRO A 69 14.38 12.69 -16.30
C PRO A 69 15.34 12.73 -15.12
N LYS A 70 16.04 11.61 -14.87
CA LYS A 70 16.99 11.42 -13.76
C LYS A 70 16.36 11.24 -12.36
N SER A 71 15.03 11.30 -12.21
CA SER A 71 14.37 10.81 -10.99
C SER A 71 14.65 9.32 -10.81
N THR A 72 14.70 8.86 -9.56
CA THR A 72 14.91 7.45 -9.21
C THR A 72 13.59 6.71 -8.99
N ASP A 73 13.56 5.43 -9.31
CA ASP A 73 12.49 4.50 -8.93
C ASP A 73 12.19 4.47 -7.42
N LEU A 74 13.23 4.55 -6.57
CA LEU A 74 13.08 4.64 -5.13
C LEU A 74 12.34 5.91 -4.69
N GLU A 75 12.60 7.08 -5.31
CA GLU A 75 11.86 8.31 -5.00
C GLU A 75 10.36 8.19 -5.31
N LEU A 76 10.00 7.49 -6.39
CA LEU A 76 8.60 7.25 -6.74
C LEU A 76 7.94 6.34 -5.69
N LEU A 77 8.59 5.24 -5.31
CA LEU A 77 8.07 4.36 -4.27
C LEU A 77 7.96 5.05 -2.91
N LYS A 78 8.95 5.87 -2.51
CA LYS A 78 8.89 6.66 -1.27
C LYS A 78 7.68 7.58 -1.24
N ARG A 79 7.41 8.30 -2.34
CA ARG A 79 6.21 9.16 -2.43
C ARG A 79 4.92 8.36 -2.29
N SER A 80 4.88 7.15 -2.84
CA SER A 80 3.73 6.26 -2.72
C SER A 80 3.54 5.73 -1.30
N ALA A 81 4.61 5.31 -0.64
CA ALA A 81 4.61 4.86 0.75
C ALA A 81 4.18 5.97 1.71
N GLU A 82 4.73 7.18 1.56
CA GLU A 82 4.36 8.35 2.35
C GLU A 82 2.87 8.71 2.19
N ARG A 83 2.36 8.59 0.97
CA ARG A 83 0.94 8.83 0.72
C ARG A 83 0.07 7.78 1.39
N MET A 84 0.45 6.50 1.34
CA MET A 84 -0.28 5.43 2.04
C MET A 84 -0.29 5.68 3.54
N LYS A 85 0.86 5.99 4.14
CA LYS A 85 0.97 6.34 5.57
C LYS A 85 0.04 7.50 5.93
N LYS A 86 -0.03 8.55 5.12
CA LYS A 86 -0.95 9.69 5.35
C LYS A 86 -2.42 9.29 5.23
N ALA A 87 -2.77 8.53 4.20
CA ALA A 87 -4.14 8.05 4.00
C ALA A 87 -4.61 7.15 5.14
N LEU A 88 -3.75 6.23 5.59
CA LEU A 88 -4.01 5.32 6.69
C LEU A 88 -4.15 6.08 8.02
N ASN A 89 -3.25 7.01 8.32
CA ASN A 89 -3.36 7.84 9.53
C ASN A 89 -4.64 8.67 9.53
N LYS A 90 -5.02 9.25 8.37
CA LYS A 90 -6.28 9.97 8.25
C LYS A 90 -7.47 9.06 8.52
N ALA A 91 -7.55 7.91 7.85
CA ALA A 91 -8.63 6.93 8.04
C ALA A 91 -8.69 6.41 9.49
N TRP A 92 -7.54 6.21 10.13
CA TRP A 92 -7.46 5.82 11.53
C TRP A 92 -8.02 6.90 12.45
N ASN A 93 -7.72 8.18 12.22
CA ASN A 93 -8.24 9.27 13.05
C ASN A 93 -9.72 9.56 12.80
N GLU A 94 -10.24 9.26 11.62
CA GLU A 94 -11.64 9.45 11.22
C GLU A 94 -12.51 8.20 11.49
N ARG A 95 -11.95 7.16 12.10
CA ARG A 95 -12.64 5.88 12.35
C ARG A 95 -13.75 6.01 13.39
N ASP A 96 -14.70 5.09 13.34
CA ASP A 96 -15.70 4.91 14.42
C ASP A 96 -15.03 4.47 15.73
N ASP A 97 -15.46 5.03 16.86
CA ASP A 97 -14.91 4.69 18.19
C ASP A 97 -15.11 3.21 18.56
N ASP A 98 -16.16 2.57 18.04
CA ASP A 98 -16.50 1.16 18.27
C ASP A 98 -15.85 0.21 17.22
N LEU A 99 -14.83 0.70 16.49
CA LEU A 99 -14.10 -0.12 15.54
C LEU A 99 -13.25 -1.15 16.29
N PRO A 100 -13.48 -2.47 16.10
CA PRO A 100 -12.84 -3.56 16.84
C PRO A 100 -11.42 -3.84 16.33
N LEU A 101 -10.64 -2.81 16.01
CA LEU A 101 -9.27 -2.92 15.54
C LEU A 101 -8.35 -2.29 16.56
N ALA A 102 -7.25 -2.98 16.90
CA ALA A 102 -6.31 -2.55 17.92
C ALA A 102 -5.44 -1.37 17.46
N ASN A 103 -5.17 -1.28 16.16
CA ASN A 103 -4.28 -0.26 15.59
C ASN A 103 -4.50 -0.08 14.07
N HIS A 104 -3.87 0.94 13.50
CA HIS A 104 -3.94 1.24 12.08
C HIS A 104 -3.37 0.13 11.17
N TYR A 105 -2.53 -0.78 11.67
CA TYR A 105 -2.06 -1.92 10.86
C TYR A 105 -3.18 -2.91 10.61
N GLU A 106 -3.98 -3.23 11.62
CA GLU A 106 -5.14 -4.10 11.44
C GLU A 106 -6.17 -3.49 10.50
N MET A 107 -6.30 -2.16 10.50
CA MET A 107 -7.10 -1.45 9.50
C MET A 107 -6.56 -1.63 8.09
N LEU A 108 -5.24 -1.56 7.91
CA LEU A 108 -4.62 -1.80 6.60
C LEU A 108 -4.82 -3.25 6.14
N ILE A 109 -4.72 -4.23 7.04
CA ILE A 109 -4.99 -5.65 6.75
C ILE A 109 -6.44 -5.81 6.29
N LEU A 110 -7.39 -5.28 7.07
CA LEU A 110 -8.80 -5.35 6.73
C LEU A 110 -9.08 -4.73 5.36
N ALA A 111 -8.50 -3.55 5.07
CA ALA A 111 -8.63 -2.91 3.77
C ALA A 111 -8.08 -3.79 2.63
N SER A 112 -6.93 -4.44 2.82
CA SER A 112 -6.34 -5.37 1.86
C SER A 112 -7.22 -6.61 1.61
N ILE A 113 -7.84 -7.15 2.67
CA ILE A 113 -8.77 -8.28 2.56
C ILE A 113 -10.03 -7.86 1.80
N VAL A 114 -10.64 -6.72 2.16
CA VAL A 114 -11.84 -6.21 1.50
C VAL A 114 -11.59 -5.96 0.01
N GLU A 115 -10.44 -5.39 -0.34
CA GLU A 115 -10.07 -5.15 -1.74
C GLU A 115 -9.90 -6.45 -2.54
N LYS A 116 -9.35 -7.51 -1.92
CA LYS A 116 -9.25 -8.84 -2.55
C LYS A 116 -10.62 -9.50 -2.73
N GLU A 117 -11.57 -9.22 -1.85
CA GLU A 117 -12.92 -9.80 -1.89
C GLU A 117 -13.85 -9.04 -2.86
N THR A 118 -13.71 -7.73 -3.00
CA THR A 118 -14.47 -6.95 -3.99
C THR A 118 -13.74 -5.68 -4.45
N GLY A 119 -13.63 -5.52 -5.76
CA GLY A 119 -13.22 -4.26 -6.40
C GLY A 119 -14.40 -3.30 -6.67
N ILE A 120 -15.63 -3.68 -6.32
CA ILE A 120 -16.82 -2.86 -6.57
C ILE A 120 -17.01 -1.90 -5.40
N ALA A 121 -16.84 -0.60 -5.66
CA ALA A 121 -16.88 0.44 -4.63
C ALA A 121 -18.13 0.40 -3.73
N ASN A 122 -19.31 0.15 -4.30
CA ASN A 122 -20.57 0.09 -3.54
C ASN A 122 -20.71 -1.16 -2.65
N GLU A 123 -19.90 -2.20 -2.88
CA GLU A 123 -19.93 -3.43 -2.07
C GLU A 123 -18.90 -3.42 -0.94
N ARG A 124 -17.82 -2.64 -1.07
CA ARG A 124 -16.71 -2.58 -0.11
C ARG A 124 -17.18 -2.39 1.33
N ALA A 125 -18.13 -1.47 1.57
CA ALA A 125 -18.66 -1.21 2.91
C ALA A 125 -19.41 -2.42 3.49
N LYS A 126 -20.19 -3.14 2.67
CA LYS A 126 -20.93 -4.33 3.11
C LYS A 126 -19.98 -5.48 3.43
N VAL A 127 -18.97 -5.68 2.58
CA VAL A 127 -17.92 -6.71 2.78
C VAL A 127 -17.13 -6.40 4.05
N ALA A 128 -16.69 -5.17 4.24
CA ALA A 128 -16.00 -4.72 5.45
C ALA A 128 -16.81 -5.03 6.72
N SER A 129 -18.11 -4.72 6.73
CA SER A 129 -19.00 -5.01 7.87
C SER A 129 -19.05 -6.49 8.23
N VAL A 130 -19.01 -7.41 7.25
CA VAL A 130 -19.00 -8.85 7.52
C VAL A 130 -17.73 -9.26 8.28
N PHE A 131 -16.57 -8.76 7.87
CA PHE A 131 -15.31 -9.05 8.54
C PHE A 131 -15.25 -8.44 9.94
N LEU A 132 -15.69 -7.19 10.10
CA LEU A 132 -15.77 -6.52 11.40
C LEU A 132 -16.70 -7.27 12.38
N ASN A 133 -17.86 -7.72 11.92
CA ASN A 133 -18.79 -8.50 12.74
C ASN A 133 -18.20 -9.85 13.18
N ARG A 134 -17.45 -10.53 12.29
CA ARG A 134 -16.75 -11.77 12.63
C ARG A 134 -15.65 -11.54 13.66
N LEU A 135 -14.96 -10.40 13.60
CA LEU A 135 -13.94 -10.04 14.56
C LEU A 135 -14.54 -9.77 15.94
N LYS A 136 -15.64 -8.99 16.00
CA LYS A 136 -16.39 -8.75 17.25
C LYS A 136 -16.91 -10.03 17.90
N ALA A 137 -17.37 -11.00 17.10
CA ALA A 137 -17.89 -12.27 17.62
C ALA A 137 -16.80 -13.21 18.17
N LYS A 138 -15.52 -12.95 17.90
CA LYS A 138 -14.38 -13.74 18.38
C LYS A 138 -13.66 -13.11 19.57
N MET A 139 -13.99 -11.86 19.90
CA MET A 139 -13.52 -11.15 21.10
C MET A 139 -14.42 -11.50 22.28
#